data_AF-A0A838QD70-F1
#
_entry.id   AF-A0A838QD70-F1
#
_cell.length_a   1.000
_cell.length_b   1.000
_cell.length_c   1.000
_cell.angle_alpha   90.00
_cell.angle_beta   90.00
_cell.angle_gamma   90.00
#
_symmetry.space_group_name_H-M   'P 1'
#
loop_
_entity.id
_entity.type
_entity.pdbx_description
1 polymer ?
#
loop_
_entity_poly.entity_id
_entity_poly.type
_entity_poly.pdbx_seq_one_letter_code
_entity_poly.pdbx_strand_id
1 'polypeptide(L)'
;MQTSSQPHPPTVPPQASAAPVSITVAGADGAAQTLTIPRTREQIEELVGQRAELSDQLLSAADRRANLSDQLRSAPDGVSRAGLEARLGVLDQRIIQIETDIASTERQLSSAPAELMAGADGGSQPGMMHEDDVLAMGAFNFLVLIPLLLFFARRRWKRAAAPARGQMSGEIGERLERLEHAVGAIAIEIERVSEGQRFVTKLLSESATPVGAANRISERVESKR
;
A
#
# COMPACT_ATOMS: atom_id res chain seq x y z
N MET A 1 -56.27 -27.55 -55.81
CA MET A 1 -54.92 -27.84 -55.29
C MET A 1 -54.60 -26.74 -54.28
N GLN A 2 -54.73 -27.06 -52.98
CA GLN A 2 -54.56 -26.12 -51.86
C GLN A 2 -53.11 -26.12 -51.39
N THR A 3 -52.53 -24.93 -51.26
CA THR A 3 -51.20 -24.68 -50.72
C THR A 3 -51.30 -24.48 -49.19
N SER A 4 -50.86 -25.47 -48.42
CA SER A 4 -50.75 -25.32 -46.96
C SER A 4 -49.56 -24.42 -46.62
N SER A 5 -49.84 -23.31 -45.94
CA SER A 5 -48.87 -22.37 -45.37
C SER A 5 -48.46 -22.87 -43.98
N GLN A 6 -47.18 -23.17 -43.79
CA GLN A 6 -46.62 -23.60 -42.50
C GLN A 6 -46.27 -22.36 -41.66
N PRO A 7 -46.73 -22.24 -40.40
CA PRO A 7 -46.38 -21.11 -39.54
C PRO A 7 -44.95 -21.26 -39.03
N HIS A 8 -44.15 -20.20 -39.18
CA HIS A 8 -42.81 -20.12 -38.61
C HIS A 8 -42.92 -19.78 -37.11
N PRO A 9 -42.11 -20.40 -36.23
CA PRO A 9 -42.02 -19.96 -34.84
C PRO A 9 -41.37 -18.57 -34.75
N PRO A 10 -41.71 -17.76 -33.74
CA PRO A 10 -41.08 -16.45 -33.55
C PRO A 10 -39.59 -16.62 -33.23
N THR A 11 -38.75 -16.04 -34.09
CA THR A 11 -37.32 -15.88 -33.86
C THR A 11 -37.12 -15.01 -32.61
N VAL A 12 -36.71 -15.61 -31.50
CA VAL A 12 -36.25 -14.87 -30.33
C VAL A 12 -35.00 -14.08 -30.77
N PRO A 13 -34.96 -12.75 -30.61
CA PRO A 13 -33.76 -11.98 -30.96
C PRO A 13 -32.57 -12.48 -30.13
N PRO A 14 -31.36 -12.53 -30.69
CA PRO A 14 -30.17 -12.88 -29.92
C PRO A 14 -30.06 -11.90 -28.74
N GLN A 15 -30.07 -12.43 -27.51
CA GLN A 15 -29.75 -11.68 -26.31
C GLN A 15 -28.39 -11.03 -26.56
N ALA A 16 -28.39 -9.71 -26.75
CA ALA A 16 -27.16 -8.93 -26.87
C ALA A 16 -26.36 -9.16 -25.59
N SER A 17 -25.18 -9.77 -25.73
CA SER A 17 -24.17 -9.84 -24.68
C SER A 17 -23.93 -8.41 -24.19
N ALA A 18 -24.38 -8.09 -22.98
CA ALA A 18 -24.26 -6.74 -22.44
C ALA A 18 -22.78 -6.40 -22.32
N ALA A 19 -22.33 -5.36 -23.04
CA ALA A 19 -20.96 -4.85 -22.95
C ALA A 19 -20.58 -4.60 -21.47
N PRO A 20 -19.32 -4.84 -21.06
CA PRO A 20 -18.88 -4.58 -19.70
C PRO A 20 -19.10 -3.10 -19.37
N VAL A 21 -19.88 -2.82 -18.33
CA VAL A 21 -20.02 -1.46 -17.83
C VAL A 21 -18.80 -1.17 -16.98
N SER A 22 -18.02 -0.22 -17.44
CA SER A 22 -16.85 0.25 -16.75
C SER A 22 -17.08 1.65 -16.18
N ILE A 23 -16.52 1.90 -15.01
CA ILE A 23 -16.45 3.23 -14.41
C ILE A 23 -15.00 3.70 -14.43
N THR A 24 -14.79 4.92 -14.88
CA THR A 24 -13.48 5.56 -14.80
C THR A 24 -13.35 6.24 -13.45
N VAL A 25 -12.47 5.74 -12.60
CA VAL A 25 -12.18 6.32 -11.27
C VAL A 25 -10.74 6.84 -11.28
N ALA A 26 -10.47 7.92 -10.54
CA ALA A 26 -9.11 8.37 -10.31
C ALA A 26 -8.34 7.28 -9.52
N GLY A 27 -7.27 6.75 -10.12
CA GLY A 27 -6.32 5.86 -9.46
C GLY A 27 -5.55 6.57 -8.35
N ALA A 28 -4.85 5.80 -7.50
CA ALA A 28 -4.05 6.33 -6.39
C ALA A 28 -2.96 7.32 -6.85
N ASP A 29 -2.58 7.21 -8.12
CA ASP A 29 -1.60 7.95 -8.89
C ASP A 29 -2.23 9.11 -9.71
N GLY A 30 -3.52 9.39 -9.52
CA GLY A 30 -4.26 10.47 -10.18
C GLY A 30 -4.66 10.19 -11.64
N ALA A 31 -4.20 9.07 -12.20
CA ALA A 31 -4.57 8.62 -13.54
C ALA A 31 -5.97 8.01 -13.59
N ALA A 32 -6.70 8.24 -14.68
CA ALA A 32 -8.00 7.64 -14.93
C ALA A 32 -7.87 6.11 -15.10
N GLN A 33 -8.40 5.34 -14.15
CA GLN A 33 -8.44 3.88 -14.21
C GLN A 33 -9.86 3.40 -14.50
N THR A 34 -10.01 2.63 -15.56
CA THR A 34 -11.28 2.03 -15.99
C THR A 34 -11.49 0.73 -15.22
N LEU A 35 -12.40 0.72 -14.25
CA LEU A 35 -12.76 -0.43 -13.45
C LEU A 35 -13.97 -1.12 -14.05
N THR A 36 -13.86 -2.41 -14.35
CA THR A 36 -15.00 -3.24 -14.77
C THR A 36 -15.82 -3.59 -13.53
N ILE A 37 -17.11 -3.26 -13.55
CA ILE A 37 -18.00 -3.57 -12.43
C ILE A 37 -18.44 -5.03 -12.53
N PRO A 38 -18.23 -5.87 -11.50
CA PRO A 38 -18.71 -7.24 -11.48
C PRO A 38 -20.25 -7.28 -11.50
N ARG A 39 -20.82 -8.10 -12.40
CA ARG A 39 -22.29 -8.25 -12.54
C ARG A 39 -22.80 -9.65 -12.23
N THR A 40 -21.91 -10.63 -12.07
CA THR A 40 -22.27 -12.01 -11.72
C THR A 40 -21.56 -12.47 -10.47
N ARG A 41 -22.11 -13.47 -9.77
CA ARG A 41 -21.46 -14.09 -8.60
C ARG A 41 -20.14 -14.77 -8.96
N GLU A 42 -20.09 -15.41 -10.12
CA GLU A 42 -18.89 -16.03 -10.67
C GLU A 42 -17.73 -15.02 -10.82
N GLN A 43 -18.02 -13.80 -11.30
CA GLN A 43 -17.02 -12.73 -11.39
C GLN A 43 -16.52 -12.25 -10.02
N ILE A 44 -17.40 -12.25 -9.01
CA ILE A 44 -17.01 -11.90 -7.64
C ILE A 44 -16.10 -12.99 -7.05
N GLU A 45 -16.47 -14.26 -7.23
CA GLU A 45 -15.66 -15.41 -6.80
C GLU A 45 -14.29 -15.42 -7.47
N GLU A 46 -14.24 -15.11 -8.78
CA GLU A 46 -12.99 -14.96 -9.52
C GLU A 46 -12.11 -13.84 -8.93
N LEU A 47 -12.67 -12.66 -8.67
CA LEU A 47 -11.93 -11.54 -8.06
C LEU A 47 -11.45 -11.86 -6.64
N VAL A 48 -12.24 -12.57 -5.86
CA VAL A 48 -11.83 -13.05 -4.52
C VAL A 48 -10.66 -14.04 -4.65
N GLY A 49 -10.72 -14.96 -5.61
CA GLY A 49 -9.64 -15.88 -5.92
C GLY A 49 -8.36 -15.15 -6.35
N GLN A 50 -8.47 -14.16 -7.24
CA GLN A 50 -7.35 -13.32 -7.67
C GLN A 50 -6.74 -12.55 -6.50
N ARG A 51 -7.55 -11.97 -5.60
CA ARG A 51 -7.05 -11.27 -4.40
C ARG A 51 -6.27 -12.21 -3.48
N ALA A 52 -6.77 -13.41 -3.27
CA ALA A 52 -6.11 -14.41 -2.42
C ALA A 52 -4.74 -14.80 -3.00
N GLU A 53 -4.67 -15.07 -4.31
CA GLU A 53 -3.42 -15.37 -5.01
C GLU A 53 -2.42 -14.21 -4.93
N LEU A 54 -2.85 -12.96 -5.17
CA LEU A 54 -1.99 -11.79 -5.03
C LEU A 54 -1.47 -11.61 -3.59
N SER A 55 -2.30 -11.90 -2.59
CA SER A 55 -1.90 -11.84 -1.18
C SER A 55 -0.82 -12.88 -0.84
N ASP A 56 -0.95 -14.10 -1.36
CA ASP A 56 0.06 -15.16 -1.20
C ASP A 56 1.37 -14.80 -1.91
N GLN A 57 1.29 -14.19 -3.10
CA GLN A 57 2.45 -13.69 -3.81
C GLN A 57 3.15 -12.56 -3.06
N LEU A 58 2.38 -11.64 -2.45
CA LEU A 58 2.91 -10.56 -1.62
C LEU A 58 3.67 -11.13 -0.41
N LEU A 59 3.07 -12.10 0.29
CA LEU A 59 3.70 -12.75 1.44
C LEU A 59 5.01 -13.45 1.04
N SER A 60 4.99 -14.21 -0.07
CA SER A 60 6.17 -14.89 -0.60
C SER A 60 7.28 -13.91 -1.01
N ALA A 61 6.91 -12.75 -1.59
CA ALA A 61 7.86 -11.70 -1.93
C ALA A 61 8.44 -11.04 -0.68
N ALA A 62 7.62 -10.73 0.33
CA ALA A 62 8.05 -10.15 1.59
C ALA A 62 9.01 -11.08 2.37
N ASP A 63 8.72 -12.38 2.39
CA ASP A 63 9.59 -13.38 3.01
C ASP A 63 10.95 -13.46 2.29
N ARG A 64 10.95 -13.47 0.95
CA ARG A 64 12.20 -13.45 0.16
C ARG A 64 12.99 -12.17 0.41
N ARG A 65 12.32 -11.03 0.56
CA ARG A 65 12.94 -9.73 0.85
C ARG A 65 13.63 -9.74 2.21
N ALA A 66 12.96 -10.26 3.24
CA ALA A 66 13.55 -10.42 4.57
C ALA A 66 14.82 -11.29 4.51
N ASN A 67 14.75 -12.44 3.83
CA ASN A 67 15.90 -13.33 3.65
C ASN A 67 17.06 -12.68 2.88
N LEU A 68 16.77 -11.89 1.83
CA LEU A 68 17.79 -11.14 1.08
C LEU A 68 18.40 -10.03 1.92
N SER A 69 17.60 -9.33 2.73
CA SER A 69 18.09 -8.32 3.66
C SER A 69 19.04 -8.90 4.71
N ASP A 70 18.74 -10.10 5.24
CA ASP A 70 19.59 -10.77 6.21
C ASP A 70 20.90 -11.28 5.59
N GLN A 71 20.84 -11.77 4.35
CA GLN A 71 22.03 -12.09 3.56
C GLN A 71 22.87 -10.84 3.28
N LEU A 72 22.24 -9.70 2.98
CA LEU A 72 22.93 -8.46 2.71
C LEU A 72 23.66 -7.90 3.94
N ARG A 73 23.08 -8.08 5.14
CA ARG A 73 23.72 -7.70 6.42
C ARG A 73 24.96 -8.55 6.71
N SER A 74 24.95 -9.81 6.33
CA SER A 74 26.05 -10.76 6.56
C SER A 74 27.06 -10.84 5.42
N ALA A 75 26.75 -10.29 4.25
CA ALA A 75 27.64 -10.29 3.10
C ALA A 75 28.83 -9.33 3.29
N PRO A 76 30.06 -9.76 2.97
CA PRO A 76 31.22 -8.88 2.93
C PRO A 76 31.12 -7.87 1.79
N ASP A 77 31.78 -6.72 1.93
CA ASP A 77 31.81 -5.67 0.92
C ASP A 77 32.41 -6.17 -0.41
N GLY A 78 31.77 -5.81 -1.52
CA GLY A 78 32.21 -6.16 -2.86
C GLY A 78 31.06 -6.51 -3.82
N VAL A 79 31.41 -7.17 -4.93
CA VAL A 79 30.48 -7.48 -6.04
C VAL A 79 29.29 -8.32 -5.58
N SER A 80 29.47 -9.24 -4.63
CA SER A 80 28.39 -10.06 -4.06
C SER A 80 27.34 -9.20 -3.35
N ARG A 81 27.76 -8.16 -2.61
CA ARG A 81 26.86 -7.23 -1.93
C ARG A 81 26.05 -6.41 -2.93
N ALA A 82 26.72 -5.83 -3.92
CA ALA A 82 26.06 -5.07 -4.99
C ALA A 82 25.03 -5.91 -5.76
N GLY A 83 25.32 -7.18 -6.01
CA GLY A 83 24.36 -8.11 -6.63
C GLY A 83 23.12 -8.40 -5.78
N LEU A 84 23.28 -8.49 -4.45
CA LEU A 84 22.16 -8.65 -3.52
C LEU A 84 21.31 -7.38 -3.42
N GLU A 85 21.92 -6.20 -3.41
CA GLU A 85 21.23 -4.90 -3.43
C GLU A 85 20.40 -4.74 -4.71
N ALA A 86 20.96 -5.07 -5.86
CA ALA A 86 20.23 -5.03 -7.14
C ALA A 86 19.01 -5.96 -7.12
N ARG A 87 19.17 -7.20 -6.59
CA ARG A 87 18.05 -8.14 -6.43
C ARG A 87 16.98 -7.64 -5.47
N LEU A 88 17.39 -6.98 -4.39
CA LEU A 88 16.48 -6.38 -3.42
C LEU A 88 15.64 -5.27 -4.07
N GLY A 89 16.27 -4.40 -4.88
CA GLY A 89 15.56 -3.35 -5.62
C GLY A 89 14.51 -3.89 -6.60
N VAL A 90 14.84 -4.96 -7.36
CA VAL A 90 13.85 -5.60 -8.26
C VAL A 90 12.69 -6.20 -7.47
N LEU A 91 12.97 -6.80 -6.30
CA LEU A 91 11.94 -7.41 -5.46
C LEU A 91 11.03 -6.34 -4.82
N ASP A 92 11.60 -5.22 -4.38
CA ASP A 92 10.85 -4.08 -3.83
C ASP A 92 9.88 -3.51 -4.88
N GLN A 93 10.33 -3.36 -6.13
CA GLN A 93 9.45 -2.93 -7.22
C GLN A 93 8.28 -3.91 -7.45
N ARG A 94 8.54 -5.22 -7.33
CA ARG A 94 7.49 -6.24 -7.48
C ARG A 94 6.47 -6.18 -6.34
N ILE A 95 6.91 -5.94 -5.10
CA ILE A 95 6.03 -5.78 -3.94
C ILE A 95 5.06 -4.62 -4.17
N ILE A 96 5.59 -3.46 -4.58
CA ILE A 96 4.78 -2.26 -4.88
C ILE A 96 3.74 -2.56 -5.99
N GLN A 97 4.14 -3.29 -7.03
CA GLN A 97 3.21 -3.68 -8.10
C GLN A 97 2.09 -4.56 -7.56
N ILE A 98 2.40 -5.60 -6.77
CA ILE A 98 1.39 -6.50 -6.21
C ILE A 98 0.43 -5.74 -5.28
N GLU A 99 0.93 -4.84 -4.44
CA GLU A 99 0.08 -4.00 -3.58
C GLU A 99 -0.87 -3.12 -4.40
N THR A 100 -0.39 -2.55 -5.52
CA THR A 100 -1.20 -1.77 -6.45
C THR A 100 -2.29 -2.62 -7.10
N ASP A 101 -1.95 -3.84 -7.52
CA ASP A 101 -2.88 -4.78 -8.15
C ASP A 101 -3.98 -5.22 -7.16
N ILE A 102 -3.61 -5.49 -5.90
CA ILE A 102 -4.57 -5.77 -4.81
C ILE A 102 -5.52 -4.59 -4.62
N ALA A 103 -5.00 -3.37 -4.50
CA ALA A 103 -5.83 -2.17 -4.33
C ALA A 103 -6.77 -1.91 -5.52
N SER A 104 -6.36 -2.28 -6.73
CA SER A 104 -7.22 -2.22 -7.91
C SER A 104 -8.33 -3.27 -7.87
N THR A 105 -8.01 -4.50 -7.44
CA THR A 105 -8.94 -5.63 -7.32
C THR A 105 -9.98 -5.36 -6.22
N GLU A 106 -9.54 -4.80 -5.08
CA GLU A 106 -10.43 -4.41 -3.99
C GLU A 106 -11.39 -3.29 -4.40
N ARG A 107 -10.95 -2.31 -5.19
CA ARG A 107 -11.85 -1.30 -5.76
C ARG A 107 -12.91 -1.93 -6.66
N GLN A 108 -12.55 -2.89 -7.50
CA GLN A 108 -13.52 -3.63 -8.32
C GLN A 108 -14.52 -4.40 -7.45
N LEU A 109 -14.04 -5.10 -6.43
CA LEU A 109 -14.89 -5.82 -5.49
C LEU A 109 -15.83 -4.89 -4.73
N SER A 110 -15.35 -3.72 -4.29
CA SER A 110 -16.15 -2.70 -3.59
C SER A 110 -17.21 -2.05 -4.49
N SER A 111 -16.98 -2.05 -5.81
CA SER A 111 -17.95 -1.55 -6.80
C SER A 111 -19.03 -2.57 -7.15
N ALA A 112 -18.94 -3.81 -6.64
CA ALA A 112 -19.93 -4.85 -6.88
C ALA A 112 -21.28 -4.49 -6.25
N PRO A 113 -22.41 -4.76 -6.95
CA PRO A 113 -23.75 -4.54 -6.40
C PRO A 113 -23.98 -5.32 -5.10
N ALA A 114 -24.48 -4.64 -4.06
CA ALA A 114 -24.75 -5.25 -2.76
C ALA A 114 -25.70 -6.46 -2.83
N GLU A 115 -26.59 -6.51 -3.83
CA GLU A 115 -27.49 -7.65 -4.08
C GLU A 115 -26.75 -8.96 -4.42
N LEU A 116 -25.60 -8.87 -5.10
CA LEU A 116 -24.79 -10.04 -5.43
C LEU A 116 -23.99 -10.52 -4.22
N MET A 117 -23.57 -9.60 -3.34
CA MET A 117 -22.85 -9.92 -2.10
C MET A 117 -23.79 -10.51 -1.03
N ALA A 118 -25.01 -9.97 -0.89
CA ALA A 118 -26.02 -10.47 0.05
C ALA A 118 -26.54 -11.88 -0.30
N GLY A 119 -26.45 -12.27 -1.58
CA GLY A 119 -26.83 -13.60 -2.05
C GLY A 119 -25.78 -14.70 -1.81
N ALA A 120 -24.55 -14.33 -1.42
CA ALA A 120 -23.48 -15.29 -1.07
C ALA A 120 -23.63 -15.82 0.37
N ASP A 121 -24.29 -15.07 1.25
CA ASP A 121 -24.71 -15.50 2.61
C ASP A 121 -26.07 -16.25 2.61
N GLY A 122 -26.51 -16.74 1.44
CA GLY A 122 -27.77 -17.44 1.25
C GLY A 122 -27.75 -18.90 1.74
N GLY A 123 -27.60 -19.11 3.04
CA GLY A 123 -27.62 -20.45 3.65
C GLY A 123 -27.84 -20.52 5.16
N SER A 124 -28.18 -19.43 5.83
CA SER A 124 -28.62 -19.47 7.24
C SER A 124 -29.94 -18.74 7.38
N GLN A 125 -31.01 -19.51 7.20
CA GLN A 125 -32.33 -19.16 7.69
C GLN A 125 -32.17 -18.76 9.17
N PRO A 126 -32.70 -17.62 9.66
CA PRO A 126 -32.78 -17.36 11.08
C PRO A 126 -33.86 -18.27 11.68
N GLY A 127 -33.56 -19.57 11.68
CA GLY A 127 -34.30 -20.59 12.39
C GLY A 127 -33.94 -20.45 13.85
N MET A 128 -34.91 -20.00 14.62
CA MET A 128 -35.06 -20.15 16.07
C MET A 128 -33.91 -20.96 16.71
N MET A 129 -32.91 -20.25 17.24
CA MET A 129 -31.76 -20.85 17.90
C MET A 129 -32.24 -21.73 19.06
N HIS A 130 -32.16 -23.04 18.89
CA HIS A 130 -32.30 -23.98 20.00
C HIS A 130 -30.98 -23.92 20.79
N GLU A 131 -31.11 -23.73 22.10
CA GLU A 131 -30.01 -23.49 23.04
C GLU A 131 -28.95 -24.63 23.03
N ASP A 132 -29.31 -25.78 22.47
CA ASP A 132 -28.49 -26.99 22.38
C ASP A 132 -27.41 -26.94 21.27
N ASP A 133 -27.62 -26.18 20.18
CA ASP A 133 -26.66 -26.12 19.05
C ASP A 133 -25.48 -25.17 19.32
N VAL A 134 -25.68 -24.15 20.17
CA VAL A 134 -24.64 -23.18 20.53
C VAL A 134 -23.54 -23.84 21.38
N LEU A 135 -23.89 -24.85 22.17
CA LEU A 135 -22.94 -25.61 23.00
C LEU A 135 -22.10 -26.60 22.17
N ALA A 136 -22.71 -27.23 21.16
CA ALA A 136 -22.03 -28.22 20.31
C ALA A 136 -21.05 -27.56 19.31
N MET A 137 -21.40 -26.41 18.74
CA MET A 137 -20.56 -25.69 17.77
C MET A 137 -19.39 -24.94 18.42
N GLY A 138 -19.54 -24.51 19.67
CA GLY A 138 -18.45 -23.94 20.48
C GLY A 138 -17.39 -24.97 20.86
N ALA A 139 -17.80 -26.19 21.23
CA ALA A 139 -16.88 -27.22 21.72
C ALA A 139 -15.86 -27.70 20.67
N PHE A 140 -16.25 -27.81 19.40
CA PHE A 140 -15.35 -28.27 18.33
C PHE A 140 -14.24 -27.25 18.01
N ASN A 141 -14.58 -25.95 17.99
CA ASN A 141 -13.59 -24.89 17.77
C ASN A 141 -12.55 -24.86 18.90
N PHE A 142 -12.97 -24.98 20.16
CA PHE A 142 -12.04 -25.03 21.27
C PHE A 142 -11.21 -26.31 21.30
N LEU A 143 -11.77 -27.46 20.90
CA LEU A 143 -11.04 -28.73 20.86
C LEU A 143 -9.91 -28.74 19.82
N VAL A 144 -10.04 -28.01 18.71
CA VAL A 144 -9.02 -27.94 17.65
C VAL A 144 -8.09 -26.72 17.81
N LEU A 145 -8.66 -25.54 18.08
CA LEU A 145 -7.89 -24.29 18.12
C LEU A 145 -7.02 -24.17 19.37
N ILE A 146 -7.49 -24.61 20.54
CA ILE A 146 -6.71 -24.54 21.79
C ILE A 146 -5.42 -25.38 21.71
N PRO A 147 -5.45 -26.69 21.36
CA PRO A 147 -4.20 -27.45 21.28
C PRO A 147 -3.28 -26.96 20.16
N LEU A 148 -3.83 -26.43 19.06
CA LEU A 148 -3.04 -25.84 17.99
C LEU A 148 -2.31 -24.56 18.46
N LEU A 149 -3.01 -23.64 19.12
CA LEU A 149 -2.40 -22.45 19.72
C LEU A 149 -1.35 -22.83 20.78
N LEU A 150 -1.64 -23.80 21.64
CA LEU A 150 -0.70 -24.27 22.66
C LEU A 150 0.54 -24.95 22.04
N PHE A 151 0.38 -25.68 20.93
CA PHE A 151 1.49 -26.29 20.17
C PHE A 151 2.42 -25.22 19.60
N PHE A 152 1.87 -24.19 18.95
CA PHE A 152 2.66 -23.08 18.42
C PHE A 152 3.29 -22.22 19.53
N ALA A 153 2.58 -21.98 20.63
CA ALA A 153 3.11 -21.28 21.81
C ALA A 153 4.26 -22.06 22.45
N ARG A 154 4.14 -23.37 22.65
CA ARG A 154 5.24 -24.23 23.13
C ARG A 154 6.43 -24.24 22.18
N ARG A 155 6.20 -24.27 20.87
CA ARG A 155 7.27 -24.21 19.86
C ARG A 155 8.01 -22.88 19.89
N ARG A 156 7.30 -21.77 20.12
CA ARG A 156 7.88 -20.43 20.29
C ARG A 156 8.66 -20.30 21.60
N TRP A 157 8.15 -20.84 22.71
CA TRP A 157 8.88 -20.84 23.99
C TRP A 157 10.12 -21.73 23.98
N LYS A 158 10.09 -22.90 23.32
CA LYS A 158 11.31 -23.72 23.13
C LYS A 158 12.35 -23.03 22.23
N ARG A 159 11.93 -22.15 21.31
CA ARG A 159 12.85 -21.31 20.52
C ARG A 159 13.34 -20.08 21.29
N ALA A 160 12.52 -19.51 22.19
CA ALA A 160 12.89 -18.37 23.04
C ALA A 160 13.77 -18.77 24.24
N ALA A 161 13.83 -20.06 24.58
CA ALA A 161 14.78 -20.61 25.56
C ALA A 161 16.19 -20.84 24.98
N ALA A 162 16.39 -20.66 23.67
CA ALA A 162 17.74 -20.47 23.13
C ALA A 162 18.20 -19.04 23.48
N PRO A 163 19.40 -18.85 24.07
CA PRO A 163 19.83 -17.54 24.55
C PRO A 163 20.16 -16.63 23.37
N ALA A 164 19.19 -15.85 22.91
CA ALA A 164 19.37 -14.73 21.98
C ALA A 164 19.03 -13.41 22.69
N ARG A 165 19.71 -13.11 23.81
CA ARG A 165 19.50 -11.87 24.58
C ARG A 165 20.81 -11.18 24.96
N GLY A 166 21.67 -10.97 23.97
CA GLY A 166 22.93 -10.19 24.15
C GLY A 166 23.18 -9.13 23.09
N GLN A 167 22.77 -9.33 21.84
CA GLN A 167 23.21 -8.49 20.71
C GLN A 167 22.30 -7.29 20.42
N MET A 168 20.97 -7.45 20.54
CA MET A 168 20.00 -6.38 20.19
C MET A 168 20.03 -5.18 21.15
N SER A 169 20.39 -5.39 22.42
CA SER A 169 20.43 -4.30 23.42
C SER A 169 21.65 -3.37 23.23
N GLY A 170 22.77 -3.89 22.74
CA GLY A 170 23.96 -3.08 22.45
C GLY A 170 23.77 -2.20 21.23
N GLU A 171 23.15 -2.73 20.18
CA GLU A 171 22.88 -2.00 18.94
C GLU A 171 21.91 -0.83 19.14
N ILE A 172 20.92 -0.99 20.02
CA ILE A 172 19.99 0.11 20.37
C ILE A 172 20.73 1.21 21.15
N GLY A 173 21.62 0.85 22.09
CA GLY A 173 22.44 1.81 22.82
C GLY A 173 23.34 2.64 21.89
N GLU A 174 24.01 1.97 20.95
CA GLU A 174 24.90 2.62 19.98
C GLU A 174 24.15 3.53 18.99
N ARG A 175 22.91 3.18 18.63
CA ARG A 175 22.03 4.04 17.82
C ARG A 175 21.56 5.26 18.59
N LEU A 176 21.26 5.13 19.88
CA LEU A 176 20.86 6.25 20.74
C LEU A 176 22.02 7.23 20.94
N GLU A 177 23.24 6.74 21.14
CA GLU A 177 24.45 7.56 21.24
C GLU A 177 24.72 8.34 19.95
N ARG A 178 24.55 7.70 18.78
CA ARG A 178 24.65 8.39 17.48
C ARG A 178 23.55 9.43 17.27
N LEU A 179 22.34 9.18 17.75
CA LEU A 179 21.24 10.15 17.70
C LEU A 179 21.51 11.36 18.61
N GLU A 180 22.06 11.14 19.79
CA GLU A 180 22.46 12.22 20.71
C GLU A 180 23.52 13.13 20.08
N HIS A 181 24.55 12.54 19.45
CA HIS A 181 25.56 13.30 18.71
C HIS A 181 25.00 14.03 17.49
N ALA A 182 24.09 13.40 16.72
CA ALA A 182 23.45 14.04 15.57
C ALA A 182 22.59 15.24 15.99
N VAL A 183 21.84 15.12 17.09
CA VAL A 183 21.05 16.21 17.66
C VAL A 183 21.96 17.36 18.12
N GLY A 184 23.09 17.05 18.77
CA GLY A 184 24.09 18.06 19.16
C GLY A 184 24.67 18.82 17.97
N ALA A 185 24.95 18.13 16.85
CA ALA A 185 25.42 18.77 15.62
C ALA A 185 24.35 19.64 14.94
N ILE A 186 23.09 19.18 14.93
CA ILE A 186 21.96 19.93 14.38
C ILE A 186 21.73 21.23 15.15
N ALA A 187 21.85 21.20 16.49
CA ALA A 187 21.70 22.40 17.31
C ALA A 187 22.70 23.50 16.93
N ILE A 188 23.96 23.13 16.70
CA ILE A 188 25.03 24.06 16.29
C ILE A 188 24.81 24.56 14.85
N GLU A 189 24.38 23.67 13.93
CA GLU A 189 24.14 24.07 12.55
C GLU A 189 22.94 25.02 12.43
N ILE A 190 21.89 24.85 13.23
CA ILE A 190 20.74 25.78 13.26
C ILE A 190 21.17 27.15 13.76
N GLU A 191 21.98 27.22 14.82
CA GLU A 191 22.53 28.48 15.32
C GLU A 191 23.34 29.18 14.21
N ARG A 192 24.25 28.45 13.55
CA ARG A 192 25.08 28.98 12.46
C ARG A 192 24.27 29.41 11.22
N VAL A 193 23.27 28.63 10.81
CA VAL A 193 22.39 28.95 9.68
C VAL A 193 21.54 30.18 10.00
N SER A 194 21.07 30.31 11.24
CA SER A 194 20.32 31.49 11.68
C SER A 194 21.18 32.76 11.65
N GLU A 195 22.46 32.66 12.01
CA GLU A 195 23.41 33.76 11.91
C GLU A 195 23.73 34.10 10.45
N GLY A 196 23.91 33.10 9.59
CA GLY A 196 24.12 33.29 8.16
C GLY A 196 22.94 33.99 7.48
N GLN A 197 21.71 33.59 7.81
CA GLN A 197 20.50 34.23 7.30
C GLN A 197 20.38 35.68 7.79
N ARG A 198 20.63 35.94 9.08
CA ARG A 198 20.64 37.30 9.64
C ARG A 198 21.68 38.19 8.96
N PHE A 199 22.85 37.63 8.65
CA PHE A 199 23.93 38.34 7.94
C PHE A 199 23.54 38.70 6.50
N VAL A 200 22.92 37.76 5.76
CA VAL A 200 22.43 38.00 4.39
C VAL A 200 21.33 39.06 4.37
N THR A 201 20.38 39.02 5.31
CA THR A 201 19.34 40.06 5.40
C THR A 201 19.94 41.44 5.69
N LYS A 202 20.93 41.51 6.60
CA LYS A 202 21.64 42.76 6.88
C LYS A 202 22.38 43.28 5.64
N LEU A 203 23.08 42.42 4.91
CA LEU A 203 23.74 42.76 3.64
C LEU A 203 22.75 43.25 2.57
N LEU A 204 21.61 42.58 2.40
CA LEU A 204 20.56 43.03 1.47
C LEU A 204 20.00 44.40 1.86
N SER A 205 19.83 44.65 3.17
CA SER A 205 19.32 45.92 3.68
C SER A 205 20.32 47.08 3.54
N GLU A 206 21.62 46.82 3.72
CA GLU A 206 22.69 47.82 3.49
C GLU A 206 22.88 48.11 1.99
N SER A 207 22.72 47.09 1.13
CA SER A 207 22.78 47.22 -0.35
C SER A 207 21.59 47.96 -0.95
N ALA A 208 20.46 48.04 -0.23
CA ALA A 208 19.27 48.77 -0.63
C ALA A 208 19.34 50.29 -0.35
N THR A 209 20.55 50.84 -0.13
CA THR A 209 20.77 52.30 -0.13
C THR A 209 20.63 52.82 -1.57
N PRO A 210 19.65 53.67 -1.89
CA PRO A 210 19.33 53.99 -3.28
C PRO A 210 20.38 54.92 -3.91
N VAL A 211 21.19 54.37 -4.81
CA VAL A 211 22.03 55.11 -5.78
C VAL A 211 21.17 55.94 -6.78
N GLY A 212 19.84 55.85 -6.71
CA GLY A 212 18.91 56.53 -7.63
C GLY A 212 18.43 57.93 -7.22
N ALA A 213 18.81 58.46 -6.05
CA ALA A 213 18.35 59.79 -5.63
C ALA A 213 19.12 60.95 -6.30
N ALA A 214 20.35 60.71 -6.77
CA ALA A 214 21.20 61.74 -7.36
C ALA A 214 20.81 62.11 -8.80
N ASN A 215 20.17 61.22 -9.56
CA ASN A 215 19.94 61.43 -10.99
C ASN A 215 18.60 62.14 -11.32
N ARG A 216 17.66 62.23 -10.37
CA ARG A 216 16.35 62.89 -10.61
C ARG A 216 16.36 64.41 -10.42
N ILE A 217 17.44 64.98 -9.88
CA ILE A 217 17.53 66.43 -9.65
C ILE A 217 18.01 67.15 -10.93
N SER A 218 18.86 66.51 -11.74
CA SER A 218 19.35 67.12 -12.99
C SER A 218 18.28 67.25 -14.08
N GLU A 219 17.34 66.31 -14.17
CA GLU A 219 16.33 66.31 -15.24
C GLU A 219 15.22 67.37 -15.06
N ARG A 220 15.02 67.88 -13.83
CA ARG A 220 13.96 68.86 -13.55
C ARG A 220 14.34 70.31 -13.89
N VAL A 221 15.63 70.59 -14.12
CA VAL A 221 16.11 71.97 -14.36
C VAL A 221 16.09 72.34 -15.84
N GLU A 222 16.14 71.37 -16.75
CA GLU A 222 16.32 71.62 -18.18
C GLU A 222 15.00 71.83 -18.96
N SER A 223 13.85 71.45 -18.39
CA SER A 223 12.54 71.53 -19.06
C SER A 223 11.80 72.88 -18.87
N LYS A 224 12.53 73.99 -18.71
CA LYS A 224 11.87 75.31 -18.53
C LYS A 224 12.56 76.52 -19.19
N ARG A 225 13.20 76.35 -20.35
CA ARG A 225 13.60 77.48 -21.19
C ARG A 225 13.23 77.26 -22.65
#